data_AF-A0A524KCB1-F1
#
_entry.id   AF-A0A524KCB1-F1
#
_cell.length_a   1.000
_cell.length_b   1.000
_cell.length_c   1.000
_cell.angle_alpha   90.00
_cell.angle_beta   90.00
_cell.angle_gamma   90.00
#
_symmetry.space_group_name_H-M   'P 1'
#
loop_
_entity.id
_entity.type
_entity.pdbx_description
1 polymer ?
#
loop_
_entity_poly.entity_id
_entity_poly.type
_entity_poly.pdbx_seq_one_letter_code
_entity_poly.pdbx_strand_id
1 'polypeptide(L)'
;MNFTAWYRRCLWTGAALCLIVVVLGAYVRLSDAGLGCPDWPGCYGHLVLPDDTATRTTAQSAFPERELEAGKAWREMIHRYAATSLGFAIVLAALFALLNRRSTRQPVVLPLVLLGVVIFQGMLGMWTVTLLLKPLIVMGHLLGGLTTLGLLLWLLLDERRRNADRQARRASWPVVAGLSILVGQIALGGWTSSNYAALACPDVPTCQGQWWPEQANFAEGFVLWRGLGTNYEFGVLDAPSRVAIHFTHRLGALLTLTVLVSLALWVRRRSPVAAVRSAAALVLATVLLQVSVGVGIVWFGMPLPLATSHNGVAAVLLLAVINLLHATSFPARLRSGSAR
;
A
#
# COMPACT_ATOMS: atom_id res chain seq x y z
N MET A 1 -7.37 -34.59 -2.43
CA MET A 1 -7.57 -33.15 -2.72
C MET A 1 -6.29 -32.55 -3.28
N ASN A 2 -6.38 -31.68 -4.30
CA ASN A 2 -5.21 -31.00 -4.86
C ASN A 2 -4.90 -29.72 -4.06
N PHE A 3 -4.20 -29.88 -2.94
CA PHE A 3 -3.86 -28.77 -2.02
C PHE A 3 -3.03 -27.68 -2.71
N THR A 4 -2.14 -28.03 -3.63
CA THR A 4 -1.34 -27.07 -4.40
C THR A 4 -2.22 -26.15 -5.26
N ALA A 5 -3.22 -26.70 -5.95
CA ALA A 5 -4.13 -25.90 -6.77
C ALA A 5 -4.97 -24.95 -5.93
N TRP A 6 -5.47 -25.40 -4.77
CA TRP A 6 -6.22 -24.56 -3.84
C TRP A 6 -5.36 -23.45 -3.23
N TYR A 7 -4.16 -23.78 -2.78
CA TYR A 7 -3.16 -22.81 -2.31
C TYR A 7 -2.94 -21.69 -3.34
N ARG A 8 -2.69 -22.05 -4.61
CA ARG A 8 -2.51 -21.08 -5.70
C ARG A 8 -3.72 -20.19 -5.92
N ARG A 9 -4.93 -20.77 -5.90
CA ARG A 9 -6.19 -20.01 -6.03
C ARG A 9 -6.31 -18.98 -4.90
N CYS A 10 -6.06 -19.38 -3.65
CA CYS A 10 -6.07 -18.47 -2.51
C CYS A 10 -5.06 -17.33 -2.67
N LEU A 11 -3.86 -17.59 -3.19
CA LEU A 11 -2.87 -16.54 -3.44
C LEU A 11 -3.31 -15.55 -4.52
N TRP A 12 -3.87 -16.02 -5.64
CA TRP A 12 -4.38 -15.13 -6.70
C TRP A 12 -5.56 -14.29 -6.23
N THR A 13 -6.54 -14.93 -5.60
CA THR A 13 -7.69 -14.26 -5.01
C THR A 13 -7.24 -13.25 -3.95
N GLY A 14 -6.31 -13.64 -3.08
CA GLY A 14 -5.72 -12.76 -2.07
C GLY A 14 -5.00 -11.56 -2.69
N ALA A 15 -4.18 -11.75 -3.73
CA ALA A 15 -3.47 -10.66 -4.39
C ALA A 15 -4.45 -9.65 -5.03
N ALA A 16 -5.47 -10.14 -5.72
CA ALA A 16 -6.50 -9.29 -6.33
C ALA A 16 -7.31 -8.53 -5.27
N LEU A 17 -7.79 -9.22 -4.23
CA LEU A 17 -8.49 -8.59 -3.11
C LEU A 17 -7.62 -7.58 -2.38
N CYS A 18 -6.34 -7.89 -2.13
CA CYS A 18 -5.43 -6.99 -1.44
C CYS A 18 -5.19 -5.69 -2.21
N LEU A 19 -5.08 -5.77 -3.54
CA LEU A 19 -4.99 -4.57 -4.37
C LEU A 19 -6.27 -3.73 -4.26
N ILE A 20 -7.44 -4.36 -4.30
CA ILE A 20 -8.74 -3.69 -4.12
C ILE A 20 -8.81 -3.04 -2.72
N VAL A 21 -8.43 -3.76 -1.67
CA VAL A 21 -8.44 -3.28 -0.28
C VAL A 21 -7.53 -2.06 -0.10
N VAL A 22 -6.33 -2.05 -0.70
CA VAL A 22 -5.42 -0.89 -0.67
C VAL A 22 -6.06 0.34 -1.33
N VAL A 23 -6.68 0.17 -2.50
CA VAL A 23 -7.35 1.26 -3.21
C VAL A 23 -8.59 1.76 -2.45
N LEU A 24 -9.41 0.84 -1.92
CA LEU A 24 -10.56 1.17 -1.07
C LEU A 24 -10.13 1.90 0.20
N GLY A 25 -9.02 1.48 0.83
CA GLY A 25 -8.48 2.13 2.02
C GLY A 25 -8.06 3.58 1.74
N ALA A 26 -7.38 3.81 0.60
CA ALA A 26 -7.07 5.16 0.14
C ALA A 26 -8.34 5.99 -0.11
N TYR A 27 -9.36 5.40 -0.75
CA TYR A 27 -10.65 6.07 -0.98
C TYR A 27 -11.37 6.44 0.32
N VAL A 28 -11.43 5.52 1.30
CA VAL A 28 -12.01 5.79 2.63
C VAL A 28 -11.28 6.95 3.30
N ARG A 29 -9.95 6.96 3.27
CA ARG A 29 -9.15 8.05 3.86
C ARG A 29 -9.34 9.38 3.16
N LEU A 30 -9.34 9.41 1.83
CA LEU A 30 -9.41 10.62 1.02
C LEU A 30 -10.83 11.20 0.88
N SER A 31 -11.86 10.42 1.24
CA SER A 31 -13.26 10.85 1.33
C SER A 31 -13.73 11.12 2.77
N ASP A 32 -12.77 11.31 3.68
CA ASP A 32 -12.98 11.58 5.10
C ASP A 32 -13.96 10.61 5.78
N ALA A 33 -13.89 9.33 5.41
CA ALA A 33 -14.70 8.27 5.96
C ALA A 33 -13.93 7.37 6.95
N GLY A 34 -12.70 7.74 7.32
CA GLY A 34 -11.84 6.94 8.20
C GLY A 34 -12.30 6.85 9.67
N LEU A 35 -13.25 7.70 10.08
CA LEU A 35 -13.93 7.68 11.37
C LEU A 35 -15.46 7.61 11.20
N GLY A 36 -15.93 7.06 10.08
CA GLY A 36 -17.35 6.91 9.81
C GLY A 36 -18.07 5.97 10.79
N CYS A 37 -17.33 5.04 11.40
CA CYS A 37 -17.80 4.16 12.46
C CYS A 37 -17.13 4.48 13.80
N PRO A 38 -17.89 4.60 14.91
CA PRO A 38 -17.32 4.92 16.23
C PRO A 38 -16.53 3.77 16.85
N ASP A 39 -16.87 2.54 16.48
CA ASP A 39 -16.44 1.29 17.07
C ASP A 39 -15.79 0.35 16.05
N TRP A 40 -15.22 -0.75 16.54
CA TRP A 40 -14.66 -1.83 15.75
C TRP A 40 -14.87 -3.15 16.50
N PRO A 41 -15.24 -4.28 15.84
CA PRO A 41 -15.37 -4.47 14.40
C PRO A 41 -16.70 -3.98 13.79
N GLY A 42 -17.69 -3.64 14.64
CA GLY A 42 -18.99 -3.13 14.22
C GLY A 42 -18.97 -1.66 13.81
N CYS A 43 -20.14 -1.14 13.46
CA CYS A 43 -20.41 0.26 13.18
C CYS A 43 -21.70 0.67 13.89
N TYR A 44 -21.58 1.57 14.86
CA TYR A 44 -22.65 1.91 15.80
C TYR A 44 -23.23 0.67 16.49
N GLY A 45 -22.37 -0.30 16.85
CA GLY A 45 -22.78 -1.55 17.51
C GLY A 45 -23.34 -2.63 16.59
N HIS A 46 -23.41 -2.38 15.27
CA HIS A 46 -23.95 -3.33 14.30
C HIS A 46 -22.88 -3.83 13.32
N LEU A 47 -22.91 -5.12 12.95
CA LEU A 47 -22.03 -5.65 11.91
C LEU A 47 -22.44 -5.24 10.50
N VAL A 48 -23.70 -4.83 10.30
CA VAL A 48 -24.25 -4.26 9.07
C VAL A 48 -25.02 -3.03 9.50
N LEU A 49 -24.72 -1.87 8.92
CA LEU A 49 -25.39 -0.63 9.29
C LEU A 49 -26.89 -0.78 8.99
N PRO A 50 -27.80 -0.59 9.97
CA PRO A 50 -29.24 -0.70 9.74
C PRO A 50 -29.70 0.28 8.66
N ASP A 51 -30.72 -0.09 7.89
CA ASP A 51 -31.29 0.79 6.85
C ASP A 51 -32.43 1.68 7.36
N ASP A 52 -33.08 1.29 8.45
CA ASP A 52 -34.19 2.02 9.03
C ASP A 52 -33.74 3.17 9.94
N THR A 53 -34.50 4.26 9.91
CA THR A 53 -34.19 5.51 10.64
C THR A 53 -34.34 5.37 12.14
N ALA A 54 -35.29 4.55 12.62
CA ALA A 54 -35.55 4.34 14.05
C ALA A 54 -34.36 3.66 14.75
N THR A 55 -33.83 2.59 14.15
CA THR A 55 -32.66 1.87 14.65
C THR A 55 -31.41 2.73 14.53
N ARG A 56 -31.22 3.47 13.42
CA ARG A 56 -30.12 4.44 13.32
C ARG A 56 -30.16 5.52 14.40
N THR A 57 -31.34 6.05 14.72
CA THR A 57 -31.52 7.05 15.79
C THR A 57 -31.19 6.45 17.16
N THR A 58 -31.62 5.21 17.39
CA THR A 58 -31.29 4.48 18.62
C THR A 58 -29.79 4.24 18.72
N ALA A 59 -29.15 3.80 17.64
CA ALA A 59 -27.72 3.54 17.55
C ALA A 59 -26.89 4.83 17.73
N GLN A 60 -27.36 5.96 17.19
CA GLN A 60 -26.77 7.29 17.40
C GLN A 60 -26.74 7.67 18.89
N SER A 61 -27.78 7.34 19.65
CA SER A 61 -27.84 7.70 21.08
C SER A 61 -26.78 7.01 21.94
N ALA A 62 -26.27 5.85 21.51
CA ALA A 62 -25.16 5.14 22.16
C ALA A 62 -23.79 5.79 21.89
N PHE A 63 -23.67 6.62 20.84
CA PHE A 63 -22.43 7.28 20.43
C PHE A 63 -22.66 8.78 20.16
N PRO A 64 -23.04 9.58 21.17
CA PRO A 64 -23.46 10.98 20.98
C PRO A 64 -22.34 11.90 20.47
N GLU A 65 -21.08 11.52 20.71
CA GLU A 65 -19.89 12.29 20.32
C GLU A 65 -19.56 12.18 18.81
N ARG A 66 -20.21 11.27 18.06
CA ARG A 66 -20.00 11.09 16.61
C ARG A 66 -21.31 11.00 15.87
N GLU A 67 -21.52 11.91 14.93
CA GLU A 67 -22.71 11.92 14.09
C GLU A 67 -22.68 10.77 13.06
N LEU A 68 -23.80 10.06 12.97
CA LEU A 68 -24.02 8.94 12.05
C LEU A 68 -24.25 9.49 10.63
N GLU A 69 -23.14 9.62 9.91
CA GLU A 69 -23.15 9.85 8.47
C GLU A 69 -23.14 8.51 7.73
N ALA A 70 -24.33 8.02 7.33
CA ALA A 70 -24.48 6.70 6.71
C ALA A 70 -23.54 6.47 5.51
N GLY A 71 -23.28 7.52 4.71
CA GLY A 71 -22.34 7.45 3.59
C GLY A 71 -20.90 7.15 4.01
N LYS A 72 -20.39 7.78 5.09
CA LYS A 72 -19.05 7.53 5.63
C LYS A 72 -18.97 6.15 6.26
N ALA A 73 -19.97 5.81 7.09
CA ALA A 73 -20.09 4.51 7.73
C ALA A 73 -20.05 3.35 6.71
N TRP A 74 -20.81 3.45 5.62
CA TRP A 74 -20.81 2.42 4.57
C TRP A 74 -19.48 2.31 3.84
N ARG A 75 -18.81 3.43 3.52
CA ARG A 75 -17.48 3.40 2.90
C ARG A 75 -16.47 2.65 3.78
N GLU A 76 -16.51 2.91 5.09
CA GLU A 76 -15.64 2.24 6.05
C GLU A 76 -15.98 0.73 6.17
N MET A 77 -17.26 0.39 6.30
CA MET A 77 -17.69 -1.02 6.43
C MET A 77 -17.39 -1.85 5.19
N ILE A 78 -17.58 -1.30 3.97
CA ILE A 78 -17.22 -1.99 2.72
C ILE A 78 -15.72 -2.33 2.72
N HIS A 79 -14.87 -1.40 3.15
CA HIS A 79 -13.44 -1.67 3.29
C HIS A 79 -13.16 -2.78 4.33
N ARG A 80 -13.82 -2.75 5.50
CA ARG A 80 -13.67 -3.77 6.55
C ARG A 80 -14.10 -5.17 6.06
N TYR A 81 -15.18 -5.30 5.31
CA TYR A 81 -15.62 -6.58 4.74
C TYR A 81 -14.64 -7.11 3.68
N ALA A 82 -14.12 -6.23 2.82
CA ALA A 82 -13.12 -6.61 1.83
C ALA A 82 -11.82 -7.07 2.52
N ALA A 83 -11.37 -6.35 3.56
CA ALA A 83 -10.21 -6.73 4.36
C ALA A 83 -10.41 -8.06 5.11
N THR A 84 -11.61 -8.31 5.65
CA THR A 84 -11.96 -9.59 6.30
C THR A 84 -11.92 -10.75 5.30
N SER A 85 -12.45 -10.54 4.09
CA SER A 85 -12.41 -11.53 3.01
C SER A 85 -10.99 -11.85 2.56
N LEU A 86 -10.12 -10.83 2.49
CA LEU A 86 -8.68 -11.01 2.26
C LEU A 86 -8.03 -11.84 3.38
N GLY A 87 -8.30 -11.50 4.64
CA GLY A 87 -7.79 -12.24 5.80
C GLY A 87 -8.18 -13.72 5.74
N PHE A 88 -9.44 -14.02 5.41
CA PHE A 88 -9.91 -15.39 5.22
C PHE A 88 -9.17 -16.12 4.07
N ALA A 89 -8.96 -15.47 2.92
CA ALA A 89 -8.18 -16.05 1.83
C ALA A 89 -6.73 -16.39 2.25
N ILE A 90 -6.11 -15.54 3.07
CA ILE A 90 -4.74 -15.76 3.60
C ILE A 90 -4.72 -16.90 4.64
N VAL A 91 -5.73 -17.01 5.51
CA VAL A 91 -5.90 -18.14 6.44
C VAL A 91 -5.98 -19.46 5.66
N LEU A 92 -6.80 -19.51 4.60
CA LEU A 92 -6.90 -20.69 3.74
C LEU A 92 -5.58 -21.00 3.03
N ALA A 93 -4.85 -19.99 2.54
CA ALA A 93 -3.54 -20.18 1.94
C ALA A 93 -2.53 -20.78 2.95
N ALA A 94 -2.50 -20.28 4.19
CA ALA A 94 -1.65 -20.81 5.25
C ALA A 94 -2.05 -22.25 5.62
N LEU A 95 -3.35 -22.53 5.73
CA LEU A 95 -3.88 -23.87 5.98
C LEU A 95 -3.45 -24.86 4.88
N PHE A 96 -3.67 -24.53 3.61
CA PHE A 96 -3.28 -25.43 2.50
C PHE A 96 -1.76 -25.60 2.39
N ALA A 97 -0.98 -24.57 2.73
CA ALA A 97 0.47 -24.70 2.84
C ALA A 97 0.88 -25.70 3.93
N LEU A 98 0.25 -25.64 5.11
CA LEU A 98 0.50 -26.57 6.21
C LEU A 98 0.04 -28.00 5.89
N LEU A 99 -1.14 -28.16 5.28
CA LEU A 99 -1.64 -29.48 4.88
C LEU A 99 -0.74 -30.13 3.83
N ASN A 100 -0.14 -29.33 2.94
CA ASN A 100 0.78 -29.79 1.90
C ASN A 100 2.26 -29.80 2.34
N ARG A 101 2.57 -29.61 3.65
CA ARG A 101 3.95 -29.45 4.16
C ARG A 101 4.90 -30.63 3.91
N ARG A 102 4.35 -31.83 3.66
CA ARG A 102 5.16 -33.02 3.34
C ARG A 102 5.77 -32.93 1.93
N SER A 103 5.23 -32.07 1.06
CA SER A 103 5.82 -31.78 -0.23
C SER A 103 7.04 -30.88 -0.07
N THR A 104 8.21 -31.35 -0.50
CA THR A 104 9.50 -30.64 -0.39
C THR A 104 9.51 -29.26 -1.08
N ARG A 105 8.59 -29.02 -2.01
CA ARG A 105 8.50 -27.77 -2.79
C ARG A 105 7.43 -26.80 -2.28
N GLN A 106 6.74 -27.11 -1.18
CA GLN A 106 5.70 -26.24 -0.61
C GLN A 106 6.34 -25.26 0.40
N PRO A 107 6.26 -23.92 0.18
CA PRO A 107 6.64 -22.98 1.22
C PRO A 107 5.59 -23.01 2.34
N VAL A 108 6.09 -23.07 3.58
CA VAL A 108 5.27 -23.06 4.79
C VAL A 108 5.52 -21.81 5.62
N VAL A 109 6.78 -21.38 5.73
CA VAL A 109 7.15 -20.22 6.56
C VAL A 109 6.54 -18.93 6.04
N LEU A 110 6.70 -18.63 4.74
CA LEU A 110 6.27 -17.34 4.19
C LEU A 110 4.73 -17.14 4.23
N PRO A 111 3.88 -18.16 3.96
CA PRO A 111 2.44 -18.05 4.22
C PRO A 111 2.07 -17.81 5.69
N LEU A 112 2.82 -18.38 6.65
CA LEU A 112 2.60 -18.12 8.08
C LEU A 112 3.04 -16.70 8.48
N VAL A 113 4.15 -16.21 7.91
CA VAL A 113 4.56 -14.80 8.07
C VAL A 113 3.49 -13.88 7.50
N LEU A 114 2.96 -14.17 6.30
CA LEU A 114 1.87 -13.41 5.69
C LEU A 114 0.61 -13.40 6.57
N LEU A 115 0.27 -14.52 7.21
CA LEU A 115 -0.82 -14.59 8.18
C LEU A 115 -0.56 -13.69 9.40
N GLY A 116 0.64 -13.73 9.98
CA GLY A 116 1.02 -12.83 11.07
C GLY A 116 0.94 -11.35 10.68
N VAL A 117 1.40 -11.00 9.48
CA VAL A 117 1.31 -9.65 8.93
C VAL A 117 -0.15 -9.20 8.78
N VAL A 118 -1.04 -10.06 8.27
CA VAL A 118 -2.45 -9.69 8.09
C VAL A 118 -3.20 -9.52 9.41
N ILE A 119 -2.86 -10.32 10.43
CA ILE A 119 -3.42 -10.17 11.78
C ILE A 119 -2.99 -8.81 12.35
N PHE A 120 -1.71 -8.47 12.26
CA PHE A 120 -1.20 -7.18 12.70
C PHE A 120 -1.81 -6.02 11.90
N GLN A 121 -2.08 -6.20 10.61
CA GLN A 121 -2.82 -5.24 9.80
C GLN A 121 -4.26 -5.02 10.28
N GLY A 122 -4.96 -6.06 10.69
CA GLY A 122 -6.26 -5.94 11.34
C GLY A 122 -6.20 -5.11 12.62
N MET A 123 -5.17 -5.31 13.44
CA MET A 123 -4.92 -4.50 14.64
C MET A 123 -4.62 -3.03 14.30
N LEU A 124 -3.78 -2.77 13.29
CA LEU A 124 -3.51 -1.42 12.82
C LEU A 124 -4.78 -0.73 12.31
N GLY A 125 -5.65 -1.43 11.57
CA GLY A 125 -6.94 -0.91 11.11
C GLY A 125 -7.93 -0.64 12.24
N MET A 126 -7.94 -1.45 13.29
CA MET A 126 -8.68 -1.13 14.51
C MET A 126 -8.12 0.13 15.20
N TRP A 127 -6.79 0.28 15.23
CA TRP A 127 -6.12 1.44 15.79
C TRP A 127 -6.29 2.71 14.97
N THR A 128 -6.51 2.65 13.65
CA THR A 128 -6.85 3.87 12.89
C THR A 128 -8.15 4.50 13.37
N VAL A 129 -9.10 3.69 13.84
CA VAL A 129 -10.38 4.16 14.37
C VAL A 129 -10.28 4.51 15.85
N THR A 130 -9.74 3.61 16.66
CA THR A 130 -9.66 3.78 18.13
C THR A 130 -8.61 4.80 18.58
N LEU A 131 -7.59 5.07 17.75
CA LEU A 131 -6.60 6.15 17.96
C LEU A 131 -6.85 7.35 17.02
N LEU A 132 -8.08 7.56 16.56
CA LEU A 132 -8.54 8.79 15.91
C LEU A 132 -7.64 9.26 14.75
N LEU A 133 -7.38 8.36 13.79
CA LEU A 133 -6.57 8.60 12.58
C LEU A 133 -5.11 9.00 12.83
N LYS A 134 -4.53 8.55 13.94
CA LYS A 134 -3.14 8.87 14.27
C LYS A 134 -2.17 8.60 13.10
N PRO A 135 -1.38 9.59 12.64
CA PRO A 135 -0.66 9.50 11.38
C PRO A 135 0.30 8.31 11.25
N LEU A 136 1.03 7.96 12.32
CA LEU A 136 1.91 6.79 12.30
C LEU A 136 1.14 5.48 12.13
N ILE A 137 -0.05 5.37 12.70
CA ILE A 137 -0.88 4.16 12.63
C ILE A 137 -1.46 4.04 11.23
N VAL A 138 -1.99 5.13 10.67
CA VAL A 138 -2.53 5.16 9.30
C VAL A 138 -1.44 4.86 8.27
N MET A 139 -0.25 5.48 8.41
CA MET A 139 0.91 5.18 7.56
C MET A 139 1.40 3.74 7.73
N GLY A 140 1.47 3.23 8.97
CA GLY A 140 1.84 1.84 9.25
C GLY A 140 0.85 0.85 8.66
N HIS A 141 -0.45 1.17 8.71
CA HIS A 141 -1.50 0.40 8.07
C HIS A 141 -1.28 0.33 6.55
N LEU A 142 -1.08 1.46 5.88
CA LEU A 142 -0.74 1.50 4.44
C LEU A 142 0.50 0.66 4.10
N LEU A 143 1.60 0.82 4.84
CA LEU A 143 2.85 0.11 4.58
C LEU A 143 2.71 -1.40 4.77
N GLY A 144 2.00 -1.85 5.80
CA GLY A 144 1.77 -3.28 6.00
C GLY A 144 0.74 -3.88 5.03
N GLY A 145 -0.24 -3.10 4.55
CA GLY A 145 -1.11 -3.51 3.44
C GLY A 145 -0.33 -3.74 2.14
N LEU A 146 0.58 -2.83 1.81
CA LEU A 146 1.49 -2.98 0.68
C LEU A 146 2.52 -4.11 0.87
N THR A 147 2.95 -4.35 2.11
CA THR A 147 3.77 -5.52 2.47
C THR A 147 3.01 -6.82 2.22
N THR A 148 1.74 -6.89 2.63
CA THR A 148 0.84 -8.03 2.38
C THR A 148 0.74 -8.31 0.87
N LEU A 149 0.49 -7.27 0.07
CA LEU A 149 0.43 -7.37 -1.39
C LEU A 149 1.76 -7.84 -2.01
N GLY A 150 2.88 -7.30 -1.53
CA GLY A 150 4.21 -7.69 -1.98
C GLY A 150 4.56 -9.14 -1.67
N LEU A 151 4.20 -9.63 -0.48
CA LEU A 151 4.38 -11.02 -0.06
C LEU A 151 3.51 -11.99 -0.89
N LEU A 152 2.26 -11.62 -1.16
CA LEU A 152 1.37 -12.38 -2.04
C LEU A 152 1.96 -12.51 -3.45
N LEU A 153 2.45 -11.41 -4.03
CA LEU A 153 3.12 -11.45 -5.33
C LEU A 153 4.39 -12.32 -5.27
N TRP A 154 5.21 -12.18 -4.23
CA TRP A 154 6.43 -12.97 -4.08
C TRP A 154 6.14 -14.47 -4.07
N LEU A 155 5.12 -14.90 -3.31
CA LEU A 155 4.67 -16.29 -3.26
C LEU A 155 4.18 -16.80 -4.63
N LEU A 156 3.43 -15.97 -5.37
CA LEU A 156 2.97 -16.29 -6.74
C LEU A 156 4.13 -16.40 -7.74
N LEU A 157 5.11 -15.51 -7.65
CA LEU A 157 6.30 -15.52 -8.51
C LEU A 157 7.20 -16.72 -8.21
N ASP A 158 7.39 -17.05 -6.93
CA ASP A 158 8.12 -18.23 -6.47
C ASP A 158 7.45 -19.49 -7.03
N GLU A 159 6.12 -19.60 -6.92
CA GLU A 159 5.34 -20.71 -7.45
C GLU A 159 5.51 -20.91 -8.95
N ARG A 160 5.39 -19.84 -9.75
CA ARG A 160 5.59 -19.89 -11.21
C ARG A 160 6.97 -20.43 -11.59
N ARG A 161 7.97 -20.29 -10.72
CA ARG A 161 9.35 -20.72 -10.95
C ARG A 161 9.74 -22.02 -10.25
N ARG A 162 8.79 -22.75 -9.63
CA ARG A 162 9.05 -24.03 -8.93
C ARG A 162 9.50 -25.19 -9.83
N ASN A 163 9.49 -25.00 -11.16
CA ASN A 163 9.87 -26.02 -12.14
C ASN A 163 11.13 -25.69 -12.96
N ALA A 164 11.82 -24.56 -12.71
CA ALA A 164 13.08 -24.23 -13.38
C ALA A 164 14.24 -24.47 -12.42
N ASP A 165 15.20 -25.31 -12.81
CA ASP A 165 16.42 -25.63 -12.04
C ASP A 165 17.07 -24.36 -11.48
N ARG A 166 17.04 -24.23 -10.16
CA ARG A 166 17.47 -23.02 -9.44
C ARG A 166 18.97 -23.09 -9.18
N GLN A 167 19.74 -22.19 -9.79
CA GLN A 167 20.85 -21.56 -9.06
C GLN A 167 20.33 -20.23 -8.53
N ALA A 168 19.91 -20.22 -7.26
CA ALA A 168 19.58 -18.98 -6.56
C ALA A 168 20.84 -18.09 -6.55
N ARG A 169 20.72 -16.85 -7.04
CA ARG A 169 21.77 -15.84 -6.87
C ARG A 169 21.40 -14.91 -5.73
N ARG A 170 22.41 -14.24 -5.16
CA ARG A 170 22.22 -13.16 -4.18
C ARG A 170 21.34 -12.07 -4.79
N ALA A 171 20.48 -11.47 -3.97
CA ALA A 171 19.62 -10.37 -4.36
C ALA A 171 20.44 -9.23 -4.97
N SER A 172 19.92 -8.62 -6.03
CA SER A 172 20.57 -7.49 -6.69
C SER A 172 20.53 -6.26 -5.76
N TRP A 173 21.63 -5.96 -5.09
CA TRP A 173 21.70 -4.86 -4.12
C TRP A 173 21.21 -3.50 -4.67
N PRO A 174 21.45 -3.12 -5.96
CA PRO A 174 20.92 -1.86 -6.48
C PRO A 174 19.39 -1.85 -6.55
N VAL A 175 18.78 -3.02 -6.82
CA VAL A 175 17.32 -3.16 -6.86
C VAL A 175 16.73 -3.15 -5.45
N VAL A 176 17.43 -3.73 -4.48
CA VAL A 176 17.05 -3.64 -3.06
C VAL A 176 17.10 -2.19 -2.59
N ALA A 177 18.17 -1.45 -2.89
CA ALA A 177 18.29 -0.03 -2.56
C ALA A 177 17.16 0.81 -3.21
N GLY A 178 16.86 0.57 -4.50
CA GLY A 178 15.75 1.22 -5.18
C GLY A 178 14.38 0.91 -4.55
N LEU A 179 14.16 -0.35 -4.13
CA LEU A 179 12.97 -0.75 -3.40
C LEU A 179 12.86 -0.04 -2.04
N SER A 180 13.96 0.04 -1.29
CA SER A 180 13.99 0.75 0.00
C SER A 180 13.65 2.23 -0.15
N ILE A 181 14.19 2.89 -1.18
CA ILE A 181 13.89 4.30 -1.50
C ILE A 181 12.41 4.47 -1.86
N LEU A 182 11.85 3.57 -2.69
CA LEU A 182 10.42 3.58 -3.02
C LEU A 182 9.54 3.41 -1.77
N VAL A 183 9.90 2.49 -0.86
CA VAL A 183 9.16 2.31 0.40
C VAL A 183 9.21 3.58 1.26
N GLY A 184 10.37 4.23 1.35
CA GLY A 184 10.50 5.52 2.02
C GLY A 184 9.60 6.60 1.40
N GLN A 185 9.53 6.65 0.08
CA GLN A 185 8.66 7.60 -0.63
C GLN A 185 7.16 7.33 -0.43
N ILE A 186 6.77 6.05 -0.40
CA ILE A 186 5.41 5.65 -0.05
C ILE A 186 5.08 6.05 1.38
N ALA A 187 6.02 5.89 2.32
CA ALA A 187 5.85 6.35 3.70
C ALA A 187 5.66 7.87 3.77
N LEU A 188 6.46 8.65 3.05
CA LEU A 188 6.28 10.11 2.94
C LEU A 188 4.91 10.49 2.34
N GLY A 189 4.42 9.72 1.35
CA GLY A 189 3.07 9.89 0.80
C GLY A 189 1.98 9.58 1.82
N GLY A 190 2.13 8.49 2.57
CA GLY A 190 1.25 8.14 3.70
C GLY A 190 1.25 9.21 4.80
N TRP A 191 2.42 9.78 5.11
CA TRP A 191 2.57 10.89 6.06
C TRP A 191 1.87 12.16 5.55
N THR A 192 1.99 12.46 4.26
CA THR A 192 1.32 13.60 3.60
C THR A 192 -0.20 13.47 3.62
N SER A 193 -0.71 12.28 3.27
CA SER A 193 -2.14 11.98 3.33
C SER A 193 -2.66 12.07 4.76
N SER A 194 -2.01 11.41 5.71
CA SER A 194 -2.49 11.31 7.09
C SER A 194 -2.53 12.66 7.81
N ASN A 195 -1.62 13.58 7.48
CA ASN A 195 -1.57 14.94 8.05
C ASN A 195 -2.33 15.99 7.22
N TYR A 196 -3.15 15.59 6.24
CA TYR A 196 -3.93 16.52 5.41
C TYR A 196 -3.06 17.59 4.72
N ALA A 197 -1.85 17.21 4.29
CA ALA A 197 -0.86 18.11 3.70
C ALA A 197 -0.87 18.14 2.17
N ALA A 198 -1.71 17.33 1.51
CA ALA A 198 -1.70 17.11 0.06
C ALA A 198 -1.89 18.38 -0.78
N LEU A 199 -2.51 19.43 -0.24
CA LEU A 199 -2.73 20.72 -0.92
C LEU A 199 -1.88 21.87 -0.37
N ALA A 200 -0.92 21.59 0.53
CA ALA A 200 -0.12 22.65 1.17
C ALA A 200 0.78 23.43 0.18
N CYS A 201 1.14 22.81 -0.94
CA CYS A 201 1.84 23.42 -2.06
C CYS A 201 0.88 23.34 -3.27
N PRO A 202 0.22 24.44 -3.67
CA PRO A 202 -0.82 24.42 -4.71
C PRO A 202 -0.26 24.45 -6.15
N ASP A 203 1.03 24.68 -6.30
CA ASP A 203 1.76 24.82 -7.56
C ASP A 203 2.83 23.72 -7.73
N VAL A 204 3.31 23.53 -8.97
CA VAL A 204 4.43 22.65 -9.37
C VAL A 204 5.13 23.37 -10.55
N PRO A 205 6.48 23.45 -10.60
CA PRO A 205 7.47 22.75 -9.77
C PRO A 205 7.81 23.41 -8.43
N THR A 206 7.47 24.69 -8.24
CA THR A 206 7.67 25.41 -6.97
C THR A 206 6.66 24.99 -5.90
N CYS A 207 6.84 25.47 -4.67
CA CYS A 207 5.85 25.41 -3.61
C CYS A 207 5.58 26.83 -3.10
N GLN A 208 4.35 27.30 -3.26
CA GLN A 208 3.92 28.67 -2.96
C GLN A 208 4.78 29.72 -3.70
N GLY A 209 5.14 29.43 -4.95
CA GLY A 209 6.00 30.30 -5.77
C GLY A 209 7.48 30.29 -5.38
N GLN A 210 7.88 29.53 -4.37
CA GLN A 210 9.27 29.40 -3.92
C GLN A 210 9.86 28.05 -4.32
N TRP A 211 11.13 28.03 -4.73
CA TRP A 211 11.88 26.79 -4.98
C TRP A 211 12.27 26.08 -3.67
N TRP A 212 12.46 26.87 -2.62
CA TRP A 212 12.67 26.40 -1.26
C TRP A 212 11.75 27.21 -0.33
N PRO A 213 10.73 26.60 0.30
CA PRO A 213 9.79 27.32 1.14
C PRO A 213 10.43 27.68 2.48
N GLU A 214 10.95 28.90 2.62
CA GLU A 214 11.67 29.32 3.84
C GLU A 214 10.77 29.32 5.09
N GLN A 215 9.47 29.52 4.90
CA GLN A 215 8.50 29.52 5.99
C GLN A 215 8.08 28.11 6.41
N ALA A 216 8.58 27.05 5.75
CA ALA A 216 8.22 25.68 6.09
C ALA A 216 8.76 25.26 7.47
N ASN A 217 7.89 24.74 8.33
CA ASN A 217 8.26 24.28 9.66
C ASN A 217 8.55 22.77 9.68
N PHE A 218 9.79 22.39 9.40
CA PHE A 218 10.22 20.99 9.41
C PHE A 218 10.22 20.37 10.81
N ALA A 219 10.48 21.16 11.85
CA ALA A 219 10.51 20.66 13.22
C ALA A 219 9.14 20.13 13.65
N GLU A 220 8.09 20.93 13.46
CA GLU A 220 6.72 20.54 13.81
C GLU A 220 6.10 19.56 12.81
N GLY A 221 6.42 19.69 11.52
CA GLY A 221 5.92 18.82 10.45
C GLY A 221 6.33 17.35 10.56
N PHE A 222 7.40 17.06 11.31
CA PHE A 222 7.92 15.70 11.50
C PHE A 222 7.89 15.23 12.97
N VAL A 223 7.09 15.88 13.83
CA VAL A 223 6.77 15.33 15.15
C VAL A 223 5.94 14.06 14.98
N LEU A 224 6.55 12.92 15.30
CA LEU A 224 5.96 11.60 15.05
C LEU A 224 4.83 11.25 16.04
N TRP A 225 4.84 11.84 17.24
CA TRP A 225 3.89 11.51 18.29
C TRP A 225 3.48 12.72 19.13
N ARG A 226 2.18 13.04 19.13
CA ARG A 226 1.59 14.14 19.93
C ARG A 226 0.67 13.67 21.06
N GLY A 227 0.91 12.48 21.61
CA GLY A 227 0.08 11.91 22.68
C GLY A 227 -1.11 11.08 22.18
N LEU A 228 -2.03 10.76 23.10
CA LEU A 228 -3.27 10.01 22.87
C LEU A 228 -4.48 10.95 23.01
N GLY A 229 -5.61 10.59 22.40
CA GLY A 229 -6.87 11.35 22.51
C GLY A 229 -7.02 12.53 21.55
N THR A 230 -5.98 12.88 20.77
CA THR A 230 -6.07 13.89 19.71
C THR A 230 -6.77 13.31 18.49
N ASN A 231 -7.85 13.95 18.03
CA ASN A 231 -8.47 13.63 16.76
C ASN A 231 -7.67 14.25 15.60
N TYR A 232 -7.18 13.41 14.67
CA TYR A 232 -6.42 13.85 13.50
C TYR A 232 -7.26 14.07 12.25
N GLU A 233 -8.58 13.83 12.30
CA GLU A 233 -9.49 14.17 11.21
C GLU A 233 -9.38 15.67 10.87
N PHE A 234 -9.38 15.98 9.58
CA PHE A 234 -9.11 17.31 8.99
C PHE A 234 -7.72 17.93 9.27
N GLY A 235 -6.87 17.25 10.05
CA GLY A 235 -5.48 17.62 10.30
C GLY A 235 -5.31 18.61 11.45
N VAL A 236 -4.26 18.40 12.24
CA VAL A 236 -3.97 19.18 13.46
C VAL A 236 -2.80 20.15 13.33
N LEU A 237 -2.09 20.09 12.20
CA LEU A 237 -0.88 20.87 11.96
C LEU A 237 -1.21 22.22 11.32
N ASP A 238 -0.45 23.23 11.71
CA ASP A 238 -0.45 24.55 11.08
C ASP A 238 0.01 24.47 9.61
N ALA A 239 -0.27 25.53 8.85
CA ALA A 239 0.04 25.57 7.43
C ALA A 239 1.55 25.40 7.12
N PRO A 240 2.48 26.13 7.79
CA PRO A 240 3.93 25.91 7.65
C PRO A 240 4.41 24.46 7.79
N SER A 241 3.88 23.75 8.78
CA SER A 241 4.23 22.34 9.02
C SER A 241 3.73 21.41 7.92
N ARG A 242 2.52 21.66 7.40
CA ARG A 242 1.98 20.91 6.25
C ARG A 242 2.76 21.19 4.96
N VAL A 243 3.23 22.42 4.77
CA VAL A 243 4.15 22.77 3.66
C VAL A 243 5.42 21.93 3.73
N ALA A 244 6.05 21.85 4.92
CA ALA A 244 7.26 21.05 5.12
C ALA A 244 7.06 19.58 4.73
N ILE A 245 5.92 18.99 5.14
CA ILE A 245 5.56 17.60 4.80
C ILE A 245 5.42 17.41 3.29
N HIS A 246 4.58 18.22 2.64
CA HIS A 246 4.30 18.07 1.22
C HIS A 246 5.56 18.35 0.37
N PHE A 247 6.33 19.38 0.71
CA PHE A 247 7.59 19.68 0.04
C PHE A 247 8.59 18.52 0.17
N THR A 248 8.73 17.92 1.36
CA THR A 248 9.60 16.76 1.57
C THR A 248 9.16 15.55 0.72
N HIS A 249 7.86 15.29 0.62
CA HIS A 249 7.34 14.23 -0.25
C HIS A 249 7.69 14.47 -1.72
N ARG A 250 7.67 15.73 -2.19
CA ARG A 250 8.08 16.09 -3.57
C ARG A 250 9.57 15.88 -3.81
N LEU A 251 10.43 16.27 -2.87
CA LEU A 251 11.87 16.00 -2.95
C LEU A 251 12.15 14.49 -2.98
N GLY A 252 11.47 13.72 -2.13
CA GLY A 252 11.54 12.26 -2.15
C GLY A 252 11.05 11.65 -3.47
N ALA A 253 10.03 12.25 -4.11
CA ALA A 253 9.54 11.82 -5.41
C ALA A 253 10.58 12.01 -6.51
N LEU A 254 11.28 13.15 -6.52
CA LEU A 254 12.37 13.43 -7.46
C LEU A 254 13.54 12.46 -7.28
N LEU A 255 13.94 12.20 -6.04
CA LEU A 255 14.98 11.21 -5.73
C LEU A 255 14.57 9.81 -6.22
N THR A 256 13.34 9.40 -5.91
CA THR A 256 12.80 8.09 -6.29
C THR A 256 12.71 7.94 -7.81
N LEU A 257 12.23 8.97 -8.51
CA LEU A 257 12.16 9.01 -9.97
C LEU A 257 13.57 8.82 -10.57
N THR A 258 14.53 9.64 -10.16
CA THR A 258 15.91 9.59 -10.68
C THR A 258 16.52 8.22 -10.46
N VAL A 259 16.41 7.66 -9.26
CA VAL A 259 16.98 6.35 -8.92
C VAL A 259 16.31 5.23 -9.70
N LEU A 260 14.98 5.15 -9.71
CA LEU A 260 14.27 4.04 -10.35
C LEU A 260 14.39 4.08 -11.87
N VAL A 261 14.34 5.27 -12.49
CA VAL A 261 14.56 5.42 -13.94
C VAL A 261 15.98 5.02 -14.31
N SER A 262 16.99 5.52 -13.59
CA SER A 262 18.39 5.21 -13.85
C SER A 262 18.67 3.71 -13.69
N LEU A 263 18.15 3.10 -12.61
CA LEU A 263 18.24 1.67 -12.35
C LEU A 263 17.55 0.87 -13.46
N ALA A 264 16.32 1.21 -13.83
CA ALA A 264 15.56 0.50 -14.85
C ALA A 264 16.26 0.55 -16.21
N LEU A 265 16.75 1.72 -16.64
CA LEU A 265 17.50 1.88 -17.88
C LEU A 265 18.82 1.11 -17.85
N TRP A 266 19.55 1.16 -16.73
CA TRP A 266 20.81 0.43 -16.54
C TRP A 266 20.61 -1.08 -16.63
N VAL A 267 19.64 -1.63 -15.89
CA VAL A 267 19.31 -3.07 -15.91
C VAL A 267 18.83 -3.50 -17.30
N ARG A 268 17.95 -2.71 -17.93
CA ARG A 268 17.39 -3.02 -19.25
C ARG A 268 18.46 -3.07 -20.35
N ARG A 269 19.46 -2.17 -20.30
CA ARG A 269 20.56 -2.12 -21.28
C ARG A 269 21.57 -3.25 -21.10
N ARG A 270 21.84 -3.66 -19.86
CA ARG A 270 22.91 -4.64 -19.56
C ARG A 270 22.42 -6.10 -19.48
N SER A 271 21.15 -6.33 -19.18
CA SER A 271 20.66 -7.69 -18.99
C SER A 271 20.35 -8.38 -20.32
N PRO A 272 20.94 -9.56 -20.62
CA PRO A 272 20.58 -10.35 -21.79
C PRO A 272 19.23 -11.07 -21.63
N VAL A 273 18.68 -11.13 -20.41
CA VAL A 273 17.46 -11.90 -20.10
C VAL A 273 16.21 -11.08 -20.42
N ALA A 274 15.38 -11.56 -21.35
CA ALA A 274 14.13 -10.89 -21.76
C ALA A 274 13.20 -10.57 -20.58
N ALA A 275 12.99 -11.52 -19.65
CA ALA A 275 12.15 -11.30 -18.47
C ALA A 275 12.63 -10.12 -17.59
N VAL A 276 13.94 -9.93 -17.46
CA VAL A 276 14.53 -8.81 -16.69
C VAL A 276 14.31 -7.49 -17.43
N ARG A 277 14.48 -7.48 -18.76
CA ARG A 277 14.22 -6.28 -19.59
C ARG A 277 12.76 -5.86 -19.55
N SER A 278 11.83 -6.81 -19.59
CA SER A 278 10.39 -6.56 -19.46
C SER A 278 10.03 -6.05 -18.07
N ALA A 279 10.59 -6.64 -17.00
CA ALA A 279 10.38 -6.16 -15.63
C ALA A 279 10.91 -4.72 -15.45
N ALA A 280 12.07 -4.41 -16.00
CA ALA A 280 12.63 -3.05 -15.97
C ALA A 280 11.77 -2.06 -16.78
N ALA A 281 11.21 -2.48 -17.92
CA ALA A 281 10.29 -1.67 -18.70
C ALA A 281 9.01 -1.33 -17.92
N LEU A 282 8.49 -2.31 -17.16
CA LEU A 282 7.32 -2.10 -16.31
C LEU A 282 7.60 -1.08 -15.20
N VAL A 283 8.77 -1.14 -14.55
CA VAL A 283 9.19 -0.13 -13.56
C VAL A 283 9.26 1.26 -14.21
N LEU A 284 9.86 1.37 -15.39
CA LEU A 284 9.94 2.65 -16.11
C LEU A 284 8.56 3.22 -16.46
N ALA A 285 7.66 2.39 -17.00
CA ALA A 285 6.31 2.83 -17.35
C ALA A 285 5.51 3.28 -16.11
N THR A 286 5.59 2.50 -15.02
CA THR A 286 4.81 2.77 -13.80
C THR A 286 5.34 3.95 -13.00
N VAL A 287 6.67 4.19 -12.95
CA VAL A 287 7.21 5.37 -12.26
C VAL A 287 6.88 6.67 -12.98
N LEU A 288 6.90 6.65 -14.32
CA LEU A 288 6.48 7.81 -15.12
C LEU A 288 4.99 8.08 -14.93
N LEU A 289 4.15 7.04 -14.94
CA LEU A 289 2.73 7.18 -14.64
C LEU A 289 2.49 7.73 -13.23
N GLN A 290 3.23 7.24 -12.23
CA GLN A 290 3.10 7.69 -10.84
C GLN A 290 3.35 9.19 -10.70
N VAL A 291 4.42 9.69 -11.32
CA VAL A 291 4.77 11.12 -11.30
C VAL A 291 3.73 11.94 -12.07
N SER A 292 3.30 11.50 -13.25
CA SER A 292 2.27 12.19 -14.03
C SER A 292 0.95 12.32 -13.25
N VAL A 293 0.51 11.25 -12.59
CA VAL A 293 -0.69 11.27 -11.74
C VAL A 293 -0.47 12.19 -10.53
N GLY A 294 0.71 12.14 -9.89
CA GLY A 294 1.05 12.99 -8.73
C GLY A 294 1.04 14.49 -9.07
N VAL A 295 1.61 14.87 -10.21
CA VAL A 295 1.56 16.25 -10.73
C VAL A 295 0.11 16.64 -11.04
N GLY A 296 -0.66 15.74 -11.67
CA GLY A 296 -2.07 15.97 -11.96
C GLY A 296 -2.91 16.24 -10.71
N ILE A 297 -2.64 15.56 -9.58
CA ILE A 297 -3.33 15.83 -8.31
C ILE A 297 -3.20 17.30 -7.93
N VAL A 298 -2.01 17.89 -8.05
CA VAL A 298 -1.80 19.29 -7.67
C VAL A 298 -2.49 20.23 -8.65
N TRP A 299 -2.27 20.05 -9.96
CA TRP A 299 -2.87 20.92 -10.98
C TRP A 299 -4.40 20.93 -11.00
N PHE A 300 -5.03 19.80 -10.66
CA PHE A 300 -6.49 19.69 -10.67
C PHE A 300 -7.12 19.84 -9.28
N GLY A 301 -6.37 20.25 -8.25
CA GLY A 301 -6.93 20.52 -6.91
C GLY A 301 -7.38 19.27 -6.14
N MET A 302 -6.61 18.19 -6.21
CA MET A 302 -6.85 16.89 -5.58
C MET A 302 -8.21 16.24 -5.91
N PRO A 303 -8.53 15.94 -7.19
CA PRO A 303 -9.71 15.15 -7.50
C PRO A 303 -9.63 13.77 -6.85
N LEU A 304 -10.68 13.37 -6.12
CA LEU A 304 -10.72 12.11 -5.39
C LEU A 304 -10.37 10.88 -6.24
N PRO A 305 -10.87 10.71 -7.48
CA PRO A 305 -10.47 9.58 -8.32
C PRO A 305 -8.99 9.58 -8.68
N LEU A 306 -8.39 10.75 -8.89
CA LEU A 306 -6.99 10.90 -9.26
C LEU A 306 -6.06 10.62 -8.07
N ALA A 307 -6.40 11.15 -6.90
CA ALA A 307 -5.69 10.89 -5.64
C ALA A 307 -5.78 9.40 -5.22
N THR A 308 -6.94 8.79 -5.41
CA THR A 308 -7.14 7.35 -5.20
C THR A 308 -6.32 6.52 -6.20
N SER A 309 -6.32 6.93 -7.47
CA SER A 309 -5.52 6.27 -8.53
C SER A 309 -4.02 6.36 -8.26
N HIS A 310 -3.53 7.46 -7.69
CA HIS A 310 -2.11 7.59 -7.31
C HIS A 310 -1.67 6.55 -6.30
N ASN A 311 -2.54 6.17 -5.36
CA ASN A 311 -2.26 5.08 -4.41
C ASN A 311 -2.24 3.72 -5.12
N GLY A 312 -3.18 3.49 -6.04
CA GLY A 312 -3.23 2.28 -6.86
C GLY A 312 -1.99 2.12 -7.76
N VAL A 313 -1.56 3.19 -8.44
CA VAL A 313 -0.35 3.18 -9.27
C VAL A 313 0.90 2.99 -8.41
N ALA A 314 0.96 3.55 -7.19
CA ALA A 314 2.07 3.31 -6.27
C ALA A 314 2.17 1.82 -5.88
N ALA A 315 1.02 1.18 -5.62
CA ALA A 315 0.97 -0.26 -5.35
C ALA A 315 1.47 -1.07 -6.57
N VAL A 316 1.06 -0.71 -7.79
CA VAL A 316 1.54 -1.37 -9.01
C VAL A 316 3.03 -1.14 -9.24
N LEU A 317 3.55 0.07 -8.97
CA LEU A 317 4.98 0.38 -9.03
C LEU A 317 5.78 -0.47 -8.03
N LEU A 318 5.30 -0.62 -6.80
CA LEU A 318 5.90 -1.52 -5.81
C LEU A 318 5.97 -2.96 -6.33
N LEU A 319 4.87 -3.47 -6.89
CA LEU A 319 4.83 -4.81 -7.49
C LEU A 319 5.79 -4.94 -8.68
N ALA A 320 5.94 -3.91 -9.50
CA ALA A 320 6.88 -3.88 -10.61
C ALA A 320 8.34 -3.98 -10.12
N VAL A 321 8.70 -3.25 -9.06
CA VAL A 321 10.04 -3.31 -8.47
C VAL A 321 10.29 -4.67 -7.80
N ILE A 322 9.31 -5.24 -7.10
CA ILE A 322 9.40 -6.60 -6.53
C ILE A 322 9.59 -7.65 -7.64
N ASN A 323 8.86 -7.52 -8.74
CA ASN A 323 9.03 -8.40 -9.90
C ASN A 323 10.44 -8.25 -10.53
N LEU A 324 10.97 -7.03 -10.62
CA LEU A 324 12.34 -6.78 -11.07
C LEU A 324 13.38 -7.41 -10.12
N LEU A 325 13.19 -7.27 -8.80
CA LEU A 325 14.05 -7.88 -7.79
C LEU A 325 14.04 -9.40 -7.92
N HIS A 326 12.86 -9.99 -8.07
CA HIS A 326 12.71 -11.43 -8.26
C HIS A 326 13.35 -11.89 -9.59
N ALA A 327 13.13 -11.18 -10.69
CA ALA A 327 13.70 -11.51 -11.99
C ALA A 327 15.24 -11.43 -12.01
N THR A 328 15.82 -10.47 -11.29
CA THR A 328 17.29 -10.30 -11.20
C THR A 328 17.94 -11.25 -10.20
N SER A 329 17.21 -11.70 -9.18
CA SER A 329 17.69 -12.71 -8.21
C SER A 329 17.68 -14.14 -8.79
N PHE A 330 16.84 -14.37 -9.80
CA PHE A 330 16.69 -15.67 -10.46
C PHE A 330 16.72 -15.54 -11.99
N PRO A 331 17.84 -15.13 -12.63
CA PRO A 331 17.91 -15.09 -14.09
C PRO A 331 17.83 -16.53 -14.61
N ALA A 332 16.72 -16.89 -15.26
CA ALA A 332 16.62 -18.18 -15.92
C ALA A 332 17.71 -18.22 -17.00
N ARG A 333 18.66 -19.15 -16.91
CA ARG A 333 19.34 -19.61 -18.11
C ARG A 333 18.26 -20.30 -18.93
N LEU A 334 17.80 -19.65 -19.99
CA LEU A 334 17.22 -20.40 -21.09
C LEU A 334 18.34 -21.36 -21.51
N ARG A 335 18.16 -22.67 -21.27
CA ARG A 335 19.00 -23.68 -21.91
C ARG A 335 18.92 -23.37 -23.40
N SER A 336 20.01 -22.94 -24.01
CA SER A 336 20.19 -23.07 -25.45
C SER A 336 20.08 -24.56 -25.72
N GLY A 337 18.94 -25.00 -26.23
CA GLY A 337 18.81 -26.35 -26.75
C GLY A 337 19.85 -26.50 -27.84
N SER A 338 20.93 -27.24 -27.59
CA SER A 338 21.71 -27.82 -28.67
C SER A 338 20.85 -28.92 -29.28
N ALA A 339 20.12 -28.59 -30.33
CA ALA A 339 19.81 -29.59 -31.33
C ALA A 339 21.13 -29.81 -32.11
N ARG A 340 21.84 -30.88 -31.77
CA ARG A 340 22.72 -31.57 -32.72
C ARG A 340 21.87 -32.57 -33.49
#